data_AF-A0A7S2HJW0-F1
#
_entry.id   AF-A0A7S2HJW0-F1
#
_cell.length_a   1.000
_cell.length_b   1.000
_cell.length_c   1.000
_cell.angle_alpha   90.00
_cell.angle_beta   90.00
_cell.angle_gamma   90.00
#
_symmetry.space_group_name_H-M   'P 1'
#
loop_
_entity.id
_entity.type
_entity.pdbx_description
1 polymer ?
#
loop_
_entity_poly.entity_id
_entity_poly.type
_entity_poly.pdbx_seq_one_letter_code
_entity_poly.pdbx_strand_id
1 'polypeptide(L)'
;TAFTWHDAQQGAWAHFCWGRLDSSWPNIPQDGHVSGIKPIGKNIYKASIKGQVAEVPGLQLDGKRATRARFPNLKHGIEASPGYGSMIDGGQGIWTKPRFDRFAPVQHYTDNTEAHRRNTSADDWFQKYMIGVGGLCSVYDPPVSYWCSEKPSGGGATAFRTPSGLTPKTGVLPHAPYKDASDITINVWRPARWANWMFEVAHYDAATNNFTFGRGGNQGARGNDVGGDWFIENVFEELDSPNEFFFDKGTGDLYLFYNGTGAPPEDLEVVVPRLRTLVNLTGTQWNPVRNVTLHGITFKATRYTYMDPHAVPSAGDWALDRIAAVFMQGTEGVLVKNSTFERLDGNALMISGY
;
A
#
# COMPACT_ATOMS: atom_id res chain seq x y z
N THR A 1 12.23 -13.78 -20.93
CA THR A 1 12.46 -15.09 -21.59
C THR A 1 13.94 -15.34 -21.78
N ALA A 2 14.38 -16.51 -21.35
CA ALA A 2 15.75 -16.99 -21.44
C ALA A 2 15.77 -18.26 -22.31
N PHE A 3 16.85 -18.51 -23.03
CA PHE A 3 17.07 -19.76 -23.75
C PHE A 3 18.46 -20.32 -23.50
N THR A 4 18.57 -21.64 -23.59
CA THR A 4 19.84 -22.37 -23.65
C THR A 4 19.82 -23.28 -24.88
N TRP A 5 20.79 -23.10 -25.74
CA TRP A 5 21.10 -23.96 -26.88
C TRP A 5 22.25 -24.90 -26.52
N HIS A 6 22.09 -26.18 -26.86
CA HIS A 6 23.09 -27.22 -26.68
C HIS A 6 23.76 -27.54 -28.03
N ASP A 7 25.08 -27.48 -28.10
CA ASP A 7 25.82 -27.79 -29.33
C ASP A 7 25.83 -29.28 -29.67
N ALA A 8 26.52 -29.63 -30.76
CA ALA A 8 26.54 -30.99 -31.31
C ALA A 8 27.20 -32.02 -30.37
N GLN A 9 27.97 -31.58 -29.37
CA GLN A 9 28.77 -32.43 -28.50
C GLN A 9 28.04 -32.80 -27.19
N GLN A 10 26.80 -32.34 -26.99
CA GLN A 10 26.03 -32.55 -25.74
C GLN A 10 25.24 -33.89 -25.65
N GLY A 11 25.66 -34.90 -26.42
CA GLY A 11 25.07 -36.25 -26.37
C GLY A 11 23.57 -36.26 -26.67
N ALA A 12 22.75 -36.78 -25.74
CA ALA A 12 21.30 -36.88 -25.90
C ALA A 12 20.59 -35.51 -26.03
N TRP A 13 21.26 -34.43 -25.61
CA TRP A 13 20.74 -33.07 -25.68
C TRP A 13 21.29 -32.29 -26.88
N ALA A 14 22.08 -32.92 -27.76
CA ALA A 14 22.66 -32.26 -28.92
C ALA A 14 21.55 -31.63 -29.79
N HIS A 15 21.72 -30.35 -30.11
CA HIS A 15 20.76 -29.56 -30.89
C HIS A 15 19.41 -29.28 -30.21
N PHE A 16 19.30 -29.43 -28.89
CA PHE A 16 18.12 -29.00 -28.16
C PHE A 16 18.20 -27.50 -27.83
N CYS A 17 17.05 -26.83 -27.88
CA CYS A 17 16.87 -25.47 -27.38
C CYS A 17 15.82 -25.49 -26.28
N TRP A 18 16.20 -25.08 -25.08
CA TRP A 18 15.30 -24.98 -23.93
C TRP A 18 15.00 -23.52 -23.62
N GLY A 19 13.72 -23.18 -23.47
CA GLY A 19 13.27 -21.84 -23.11
C GLY A 19 12.70 -21.78 -21.70
N ARG A 20 13.03 -20.71 -20.97
CA ARG A 20 12.37 -20.33 -19.71
C ARG A 20 11.57 -19.06 -19.88
N LEU A 21 10.31 -19.11 -19.45
CA LEU A 21 9.37 -17.98 -19.49
C LEU A 21 9.35 -17.16 -18.19
N ASP A 22 10.02 -17.63 -17.14
CA ASP A 22 9.99 -17.00 -15.81
C ASP A 22 10.98 -15.84 -15.63
N SER A 23 11.71 -15.47 -16.69
CA SER A 23 12.72 -14.41 -16.72
C SER A 23 13.86 -14.57 -15.69
N SER A 24 14.01 -15.75 -15.09
CA SER A 24 15.15 -16.05 -14.23
C SER A 24 16.40 -16.35 -15.07
N TRP A 25 17.57 -15.88 -14.59
CA TRP A 25 18.86 -16.09 -15.26
C TRP A 25 19.97 -16.58 -14.30
N PRO A 26 19.80 -17.73 -13.63
CA PRO A 26 20.91 -18.36 -12.92
C PRO A 26 21.80 -19.09 -13.94
N ASN A 27 22.74 -18.39 -14.57
CA ASN A 27 23.64 -19.00 -15.55
C ASN A 27 24.92 -19.56 -14.89
N ILE A 28 25.29 -20.78 -15.26
CA ILE A 28 26.57 -21.40 -14.93
C ILE A 28 27.32 -21.60 -16.26
N PRO A 29 28.54 -21.07 -16.44
CA PRO A 29 29.32 -21.32 -17.64
C PRO A 29 29.61 -22.82 -17.80
N GLN A 30 29.28 -23.36 -18.97
CA GLN A 30 29.57 -24.73 -19.36
C GLN A 30 29.94 -24.77 -20.85
N ASP A 31 30.93 -25.58 -21.19
CA ASP A 31 31.36 -25.75 -22.58
C ASP A 31 30.23 -26.37 -23.42
N GLY A 32 30.15 -25.95 -24.68
CA GLY A 32 29.15 -26.40 -25.64
C GLY A 32 27.71 -25.98 -25.38
N HIS A 33 27.51 -24.96 -24.54
CA HIS A 33 26.22 -24.34 -24.28
C HIS A 33 26.25 -22.87 -24.70
N VAL A 34 25.26 -22.46 -25.48
CA VAL A 34 25.02 -21.05 -25.80
C VAL A 34 23.70 -20.66 -25.14
N SER A 35 23.78 -19.88 -24.07
CA SER A 35 22.59 -19.33 -23.46
C SER A 35 22.43 -17.87 -23.87
N GLY A 36 21.22 -17.47 -24.24
CA GLY A 36 20.87 -16.07 -24.41
C GLY A 36 19.63 -15.71 -23.60
N ILE A 37 19.64 -14.54 -23.00
CA ILE A 37 18.43 -13.91 -22.50
C ILE A 37 17.99 -12.89 -23.54
N LYS A 38 16.68 -12.74 -23.78
CA LYS A 38 16.19 -11.58 -24.52
C LYS A 38 16.79 -10.35 -23.83
N PRO A 39 17.58 -9.49 -24.51
CA PRO A 39 18.18 -8.34 -23.88
C PRO A 39 17.10 -7.61 -23.13
N ILE A 40 17.34 -7.27 -21.86
CA ILE A 40 16.49 -6.38 -21.10
C ILE A 40 16.70 -4.97 -21.69
N GLY A 41 16.38 -4.77 -22.97
CA GLY A 41 15.78 -3.52 -23.36
C GLY A 41 14.49 -3.50 -22.57
N LYS A 42 14.48 -2.81 -21.42
CA LYS A 42 13.28 -2.70 -20.59
C LYS A 42 12.16 -2.33 -21.56
N ASN A 43 11.08 -3.11 -21.59
CA ASN A 43 9.97 -2.87 -22.52
C ASN A 43 9.14 -1.68 -22.02
N ILE A 44 9.85 -0.60 -21.71
CA ILE A 44 9.37 0.61 -21.08
C ILE A 44 9.01 1.55 -22.19
N TYR A 45 7.72 1.78 -22.30
CA TYR A 45 7.16 2.79 -23.15
C TYR A 45 6.92 4.03 -22.33
N LYS A 46 6.99 5.17 -23.00
CA LYS A 46 6.80 6.48 -22.40
C LYS A 46 5.75 7.22 -23.19
N ALA A 47 4.81 7.83 -22.48
CA ALA A 47 3.88 8.80 -23.05
C ALA A 47 3.88 10.06 -22.19
N SER A 48 3.92 11.22 -22.81
CA SER A 48 3.72 12.48 -22.08
C SER A 48 2.23 12.71 -21.88
N ILE A 49 1.80 12.77 -20.62
CA ILE A 49 0.43 13.09 -20.22
C ILE A 49 0.39 14.40 -19.42
N LYS A 50 1.41 15.23 -19.61
CA LYS A 50 1.58 16.52 -18.94
C LYS A 50 0.31 17.38 -19.09
N GLY A 51 -0.18 17.89 -17.95
CA GLY A 51 -1.36 18.74 -17.89
C GLY A 51 -2.69 17.99 -17.94
N GLN A 52 -2.72 16.67 -18.18
CA GLN A 52 -3.95 15.88 -18.15
C GLN A 52 -4.31 15.45 -16.71
N VAL A 53 -3.29 15.08 -15.93
CA VAL A 53 -3.42 14.67 -14.53
C VAL A 53 -2.27 15.24 -13.68
N ALA A 54 -2.53 15.47 -12.40
CA ALA A 54 -1.51 15.91 -11.44
C ALA A 54 -0.77 14.74 -10.77
N GLU A 55 -1.43 13.58 -10.67
CA GLU A 55 -0.92 12.37 -10.06
C GLU A 55 -1.51 11.15 -10.76
N VAL A 56 -0.77 10.03 -10.72
CA VAL A 56 -1.21 8.71 -11.19
C VAL A 56 -1.10 7.75 -10.00
N PRO A 57 -2.01 7.82 -9.02
CA PRO A 57 -1.91 7.00 -7.81
C PRO A 57 -2.11 5.52 -8.13
N GLY A 58 -2.91 5.20 -9.15
CA GLY A 58 -3.08 3.87 -9.71
C GLY A 58 -3.18 3.96 -11.23
N LEU A 59 -3.13 2.82 -11.90
CA LEU A 59 -3.27 2.72 -13.34
C LEU A 59 -4.00 1.41 -13.67
N GLN A 60 -4.94 1.47 -14.62
CA GLN A 60 -5.56 0.28 -15.19
C GLN A 60 -5.29 0.20 -16.69
N LEU A 61 -4.97 -1.00 -17.17
CA LEU A 61 -4.70 -1.35 -18.57
C LEU A 61 -5.73 -2.39 -19.00
N ASP A 62 -6.59 -2.05 -19.96
CA ASP A 62 -7.75 -2.87 -20.37
C ASP A 62 -8.56 -3.38 -19.16
N GLY A 63 -8.86 -2.45 -18.26
CA GLY A 63 -9.58 -2.72 -17.02
C GLY A 63 -8.80 -3.49 -15.95
N LYS A 64 -7.56 -3.95 -16.16
CA LYS A 64 -6.74 -4.65 -15.14
C LYS A 64 -5.80 -3.69 -14.42
N ARG A 65 -5.59 -3.88 -13.10
CA ARG A 65 -4.65 -3.03 -12.35
C ARG A 65 -3.20 -3.29 -12.75
N ALA A 66 -2.48 -2.22 -13.04
CA ALA A 66 -1.03 -2.23 -13.17
C ALA A 66 -0.39 -1.98 -11.80
N THR A 67 0.83 -2.49 -11.62
CA THR A 67 1.59 -2.37 -10.38
C THR A 67 2.42 -1.08 -10.44
N ARG A 68 2.50 -0.29 -9.37
CA ARG A 68 3.53 0.77 -9.33
C ARG A 68 4.91 0.11 -9.29
N ALA A 69 5.89 0.68 -9.99
CA ALA A 69 7.30 0.27 -9.93
C ALA A 69 7.71 0.06 -8.47
N ARG A 70 8.15 -1.15 -8.10
CA ARG A 70 8.32 -1.52 -6.68
C ARG A 70 9.36 -2.58 -6.50
N PHE A 71 9.95 -2.62 -5.30
CA PHE A 71 10.80 -3.73 -4.89
C PHE A 71 10.38 -4.25 -3.51
N PRO A 72 10.21 -5.58 -3.34
CA PRO A 72 10.34 -6.63 -4.36
C PRO A 72 9.22 -6.62 -5.39
N ASN A 73 9.50 -7.11 -6.60
CA ASN A 73 8.56 -7.12 -7.73
C ASN A 73 7.41 -8.11 -7.50
N LEU A 74 6.23 -7.80 -8.03
CA LEU A 74 5.08 -8.70 -8.03
C LEU A 74 4.97 -9.43 -9.37
N LYS A 75 5.64 -10.59 -9.49
CA LYS A 75 5.65 -11.43 -10.70
C LYS A 75 4.24 -11.73 -11.26
N HIS A 76 3.25 -11.86 -10.38
CA HIS A 76 1.87 -12.20 -10.74
C HIS A 76 0.93 -10.99 -10.73
N GLY A 77 1.46 -9.77 -10.60
CA GLY A 77 0.70 -8.53 -10.53
C GLY A 77 0.11 -8.25 -9.14
N ILE A 78 -0.41 -7.03 -8.97
CA ILE A 78 -0.96 -6.52 -7.70
C ILE A 78 -2.22 -7.24 -7.21
N GLU A 79 -2.91 -7.97 -8.09
CA GLU A 79 -4.13 -8.72 -7.75
C GLU A 79 -3.85 -10.13 -7.22
N ALA A 80 -2.59 -10.57 -7.25
CA ALA A 80 -2.17 -11.85 -6.70
C ALA A 80 -1.45 -11.64 -5.37
N SER A 81 -1.92 -12.32 -4.31
CA SER A 81 -1.18 -12.35 -3.05
C SER A 81 0.12 -13.12 -3.25
N PRO A 82 1.29 -12.51 -2.99
CA PRO A 82 2.56 -13.20 -3.14
C PRO A 82 2.92 -14.09 -1.92
N GLY A 83 2.04 -14.16 -0.91
CA GLY A 83 2.23 -14.98 0.29
C GLY A 83 3.36 -14.49 1.21
N TYR A 84 3.71 -15.30 2.21
CA TYR A 84 4.80 -14.98 3.14
C TYR A 84 6.18 -15.06 2.47
N GLY A 85 7.11 -14.21 2.90
CA GLY A 85 8.49 -14.18 2.39
C GLY A 85 8.68 -13.46 1.05
N SER A 86 7.63 -12.81 0.54
CA SER A 86 7.65 -12.04 -0.71
C SER A 86 8.00 -10.56 -0.54
N MET A 87 8.07 -10.11 0.70
CA MET A 87 8.48 -8.77 1.10
C MET A 87 9.88 -8.83 1.71
N ILE A 88 10.55 -7.69 1.82
CA ILE A 88 11.83 -7.62 2.50
C ILE A 88 11.59 -7.88 3.99
N ASP A 89 12.33 -8.83 4.57
CA ASP A 89 12.23 -9.15 5.98
C ASP A 89 12.51 -7.90 6.85
N GLY A 90 11.72 -7.73 7.93
CA GLY A 90 11.86 -6.58 8.83
C GLY A 90 13.25 -6.42 9.46
N GLY A 91 14.00 -7.52 9.62
CA GLY A 91 15.38 -7.53 10.10
C GLY A 91 16.41 -7.07 9.09
N GLN A 92 16.02 -6.84 7.83
CA GLN A 92 16.87 -6.22 6.79
C GLN A 92 16.82 -4.68 6.83
N GLY A 93 15.99 -4.12 7.70
CA GLY A 93 15.90 -2.70 8.00
C GLY A 93 16.50 -2.33 9.35
N ILE A 94 17.22 -1.21 9.41
CA ILE A 94 17.58 -0.53 10.66
C ILE A 94 16.55 0.59 10.87
N TRP A 95 15.62 0.38 11.80
CA TRP A 95 14.50 1.29 12.04
C TRP A 95 14.90 2.50 12.89
N THR A 96 14.56 3.70 12.41
CA THR A 96 14.71 4.92 13.22
C THR A 96 13.61 4.96 14.28
N LYS A 97 14.00 5.21 15.53
CA LYS A 97 13.09 5.23 16.68
C LYS A 97 11.91 6.20 16.47
N PRO A 98 10.73 5.92 17.04
CA PRO A 98 9.61 6.86 17.00
C PRO A 98 9.99 8.26 17.51
N ARG A 99 9.47 9.29 16.83
CA ARG A 99 9.61 10.69 17.26
C ARG A 99 8.40 11.12 18.09
N PHE A 100 8.55 11.06 19.41
CA PHE A 100 7.50 11.46 20.36
C PHE A 100 7.30 12.98 20.46
N ASP A 101 8.27 13.75 19.96
CA ASP A 101 8.30 15.22 19.91
C ASP A 101 7.72 15.79 18.61
N ARG A 102 7.28 14.93 17.66
CA ARG A 102 6.67 15.36 16.39
C ARG A 102 5.40 16.19 16.59
N PHE A 103 4.70 15.98 17.70
CA PHE A 103 3.43 16.62 18.03
C PHE A 103 3.46 17.10 19.49
N ALA A 104 2.49 17.94 19.87
CA ALA A 104 2.30 18.32 21.28
C ALA A 104 2.04 17.08 22.17
N PRO A 105 2.28 17.13 23.49
CA PRO A 105 2.01 16.00 24.36
C PRO A 105 0.56 15.47 24.26
N VAL A 106 0.38 14.16 24.45
CA VAL A 106 -0.95 13.54 24.46
C VAL A 106 -1.72 13.99 25.70
N GLN A 107 -2.99 14.35 25.52
CA GLN A 107 -3.92 14.58 26.62
C GLN A 107 -4.68 13.29 26.91
N HIS A 108 -4.63 12.82 28.15
CA HIS A 108 -5.25 11.56 28.56
C HIS A 108 -6.56 11.78 29.28
N TYR A 109 -7.57 10.98 28.92
CA TYR A 109 -8.86 10.94 29.59
C TYR A 109 -9.15 9.51 29.99
N THR A 110 -9.50 9.30 31.26
CA THR A 110 -9.91 8.00 31.79
C THR A 110 -11.19 8.19 32.58
N ASP A 111 -12.20 7.39 32.26
CA ASP A 111 -13.40 7.30 33.07
C ASP A 111 -13.10 6.50 34.33
N ASN A 112 -13.18 7.19 35.47
CA ASN A 112 -12.97 6.61 36.80
C ASN A 112 -14.28 6.37 37.55
N THR A 113 -15.43 6.50 36.89
CA THR A 113 -16.74 6.21 37.48
C THR A 113 -16.87 4.70 37.71
N GLU A 114 -16.98 4.27 38.97
CA GLU A 114 -17.02 2.83 39.29
C GLU A 114 -18.21 2.12 38.65
N ALA A 115 -19.36 2.80 38.50
CA ALA A 115 -20.54 2.24 37.83
C ALA A 115 -20.32 1.97 36.33
N HIS A 116 -19.34 2.62 35.69
CA HIS A 116 -18.99 2.39 34.29
C HIS A 116 -17.90 1.33 34.12
N ARG A 117 -17.32 0.85 35.23
CA ARG A 117 -16.25 -0.14 35.20
C ARG A 117 -16.78 -1.47 34.69
N ARG A 118 -16.14 -2.01 33.64
CA ARG A 118 -16.41 -3.35 33.15
C ARG A 118 -15.64 -4.37 33.98
N ASN A 119 -16.32 -5.11 34.85
CA ASN A 119 -15.73 -6.14 35.71
C ASN A 119 -15.80 -7.57 35.13
N THR A 120 -16.26 -7.73 33.89
CA THR A 120 -16.52 -9.03 33.26
C THR A 120 -15.49 -9.42 32.20
N SER A 121 -14.35 -8.74 32.12
CA SER A 121 -13.28 -9.05 31.16
C SER A 121 -12.44 -10.23 31.64
N ALA A 122 -12.14 -11.18 30.76
CA ALA A 122 -11.45 -12.43 31.09
C ALA A 122 -10.05 -12.26 31.74
N ASP A 123 -9.40 -11.09 31.56
CA ASP A 123 -8.03 -10.81 32.03
C ASP A 123 -7.89 -9.40 32.66
N ASP A 124 -8.99 -8.84 33.19
CA ASP A 124 -9.01 -7.44 33.68
C ASP A 124 -8.59 -6.38 32.63
N TRP A 125 -8.71 -6.71 31.33
CA TRP A 125 -8.48 -5.77 30.23
C TRP A 125 -9.73 -4.95 29.91
N PHE A 126 -9.52 -3.72 29.43
CA PHE A 126 -10.57 -2.82 28.96
C PHE A 126 -11.63 -2.50 30.02
N GLN A 127 -11.24 -2.51 31.31
CA GLN A 127 -12.17 -2.27 32.42
C GLN A 127 -12.66 -0.82 32.48
N LYS A 128 -11.79 0.12 32.09
CA LYS A 128 -12.08 1.55 32.07
C LYS A 128 -12.10 2.07 30.65
N TYR A 129 -13.05 2.94 30.34
CA TYR A 129 -13.00 3.72 29.13
C TYR A 129 -11.87 4.74 29.23
N MET A 130 -10.98 4.75 28.25
CA MET A 130 -9.83 5.64 28.21
C MET A 130 -9.49 6.01 26.78
N ILE A 131 -9.04 7.25 26.59
CA ILE A 131 -8.60 7.77 25.30
C ILE A 131 -7.40 8.69 25.49
N GLY A 132 -6.56 8.77 24.46
CA GLY A 132 -5.60 9.86 24.29
C GLY A 132 -6.04 10.77 23.15
N VAL A 133 -5.84 12.08 23.30
CA VAL A 133 -6.16 13.11 22.30
C VAL A 133 -4.88 13.89 21.97
N GLY A 134 -4.66 14.17 20.69
CA GLY A 134 -3.47 14.88 20.21
C GLY A 134 -2.22 14.01 20.22
N GLY A 135 -1.04 14.61 20.36
CA GLY A 135 0.25 13.92 20.30
C GLY A 135 0.39 12.94 19.15
N LEU A 136 0.91 11.75 19.40
CA LEU A 136 1.08 10.74 18.35
C LEU A 136 -0.24 10.31 17.69
N CYS A 137 -1.39 10.58 18.29
CA CYS A 137 -2.71 10.35 17.68
C CYS A 137 -3.08 11.41 16.65
N SER A 138 -2.30 12.48 16.51
CA SER A 138 -2.52 13.52 15.51
C SER A 138 -2.37 13.01 14.07
N VAL A 139 -1.98 11.75 13.90
CA VAL A 139 -2.03 11.03 12.62
C VAL A 139 -3.45 10.56 12.24
N TYR A 140 -4.36 10.52 13.21
CA TYR A 140 -5.76 10.15 13.01
C TYR A 140 -6.67 11.38 12.86
N ASP A 141 -7.84 11.15 12.29
CA ASP A 141 -8.91 12.14 12.17
C ASP A 141 -10.25 11.53 12.64
N PRO A 142 -10.83 11.97 13.78
CA PRO A 142 -10.26 12.94 14.71
C PRO A 142 -8.99 12.41 15.41
N PRO A 143 -8.15 13.30 16.01
CA PRO A 143 -6.85 12.93 16.59
C PRO A 143 -7.01 12.28 17.98
N VAL A 144 -7.76 11.19 18.04
CA VAL A 144 -8.14 10.48 19.26
C VAL A 144 -8.07 8.97 19.05
N SER A 145 -7.59 8.25 20.06
CA SER A 145 -7.57 6.79 20.04
C SER A 145 -7.48 6.21 21.45
N TYR A 146 -8.10 5.05 21.66
CA TYR A 146 -7.88 4.22 22.86
C TYR A 146 -6.40 3.86 23.01
N TRP A 147 -5.72 3.54 21.90
CA TRP A 147 -4.33 3.12 21.90
C TRP A 147 -3.35 4.25 22.19
N CYS A 148 -3.83 5.48 22.30
CA CYS A 148 -3.07 6.61 22.79
C CYS A 148 -3.31 6.93 24.27
N SER A 149 -4.15 6.16 24.96
CA SER A 149 -4.35 6.33 26.40
C SER A 149 -3.04 6.15 27.18
N GLU A 150 -3.04 6.59 28.44
CA GLU A 150 -1.86 6.50 29.30
C GLU A 150 -1.45 5.03 29.54
N LYS A 151 -2.44 4.15 29.72
CA LYS A 151 -2.25 2.74 30.11
C LYS A 151 -3.21 1.82 29.34
N PRO A 152 -3.08 1.70 28.01
CA PRO A 152 -3.91 0.80 27.24
C PRO A 152 -3.66 -0.64 27.70
N SER A 153 -4.69 -1.47 27.59
CA SER A 153 -4.69 -2.88 27.96
C SER A 153 -5.07 -3.75 26.76
N GLY A 154 -4.74 -5.04 26.81
CA GLY A 154 -4.88 -5.97 25.69
C GLY A 154 -3.56 -6.68 25.36
N GLY A 155 -3.64 -7.68 24.48
CA GLY A 155 -2.47 -8.46 24.05
C GLY A 155 -1.35 -7.55 23.49
N GLY A 156 -0.18 -7.56 24.15
CA GLY A 156 0.97 -6.73 23.76
C GLY A 156 0.67 -5.22 23.78
N ALA A 157 -0.21 -4.76 24.66
CA ALA A 157 -0.62 -3.36 24.73
C ALA A 157 0.57 -2.41 24.96
N THR A 158 0.69 -1.42 24.08
CA THR A 158 1.61 -0.30 24.23
C THR A 158 0.94 0.94 23.62
N ALA A 159 1.36 2.13 24.06
CA ALA A 159 0.90 3.38 23.48
C ALA A 159 1.26 3.46 21.98
N PHE A 160 0.34 4.00 21.18
CA PHE A 160 0.51 4.14 19.75
C PHE A 160 1.77 4.96 19.42
N ARG A 161 2.55 4.42 18.49
CA ARG A 161 3.79 4.99 17.96
C ARG A 161 4.20 4.20 16.72
N THR A 162 4.94 4.82 15.83
CA THR A 162 5.51 4.14 14.66
C THR A 162 6.97 4.55 14.52
N PRO A 163 7.83 3.73 13.90
CA PRO A 163 9.17 4.16 13.52
C PRO A 163 9.10 5.45 12.69
N SER A 164 10.14 6.29 12.77
CA SER A 164 10.19 7.55 12.04
C SER A 164 11.05 7.50 10.77
N GLY A 165 11.56 6.32 10.43
CA GLY A 165 12.47 6.13 9.32
C GLY A 165 13.03 4.72 9.25
N LEU A 166 13.78 4.47 8.20
CA LEU A 166 14.34 3.18 7.84
C LEU A 166 15.67 3.38 7.10
N THR A 167 16.73 2.71 7.55
CA THR A 167 17.95 2.51 6.76
C THR A 167 18.01 1.04 6.35
N PRO A 168 17.79 0.69 5.07
CA PRO A 168 18.01 -0.66 4.58
C PRO A 168 19.49 -1.05 4.74
N LYS A 169 19.74 -2.30 5.12
CA LYS A 169 21.11 -2.83 5.12
C LYS A 169 21.70 -2.82 3.70
N THR A 170 23.03 -2.77 3.62
CA THR A 170 23.76 -2.77 2.36
C THR A 170 23.33 -3.92 1.45
N GLY A 171 23.01 -3.61 0.19
CA GLY A 171 22.62 -4.60 -0.83
C GLY A 171 21.18 -5.11 -0.75
N VAL A 172 20.37 -4.67 0.21
CA VAL A 172 18.96 -5.09 0.33
C VAL A 172 18.10 -4.51 -0.79
N LEU A 173 18.32 -3.24 -1.13
CA LEU A 173 17.67 -2.57 -2.26
C LEU A 173 18.61 -2.61 -3.46
N PRO A 174 18.23 -3.27 -4.57
CA PRO A 174 19.15 -3.55 -5.67
C PRO A 174 19.55 -2.31 -6.47
N HIS A 175 18.69 -1.29 -6.49
CA HIS A 175 18.92 -0.07 -7.27
C HIS A 175 19.17 1.18 -6.41
N ALA A 176 19.39 1.01 -5.10
CA ALA A 176 19.84 2.10 -4.26
C ALA A 176 21.33 2.45 -4.57
N PRO A 177 21.73 3.74 -4.45
CA PRO A 177 20.91 4.87 -4.07
C PRO A 177 20.01 5.40 -5.21
N TYR A 178 18.85 5.93 -4.85
CA TYR A 178 17.87 6.47 -5.81
C TYR A 178 18.17 7.93 -6.17
N LYS A 179 17.98 8.29 -7.45
CA LYS A 179 18.17 9.67 -7.92
C LYS A 179 17.08 10.61 -7.40
N ASP A 180 15.86 10.11 -7.37
CA ASP A 180 14.70 10.82 -6.82
C ASP A 180 13.85 9.84 -6.00
N ALA A 181 13.81 10.09 -4.69
CA ALA A 181 13.07 9.30 -3.72
C ALA A 181 11.83 10.04 -3.19
N SER A 182 11.51 11.22 -3.72
CA SER A 182 10.48 12.11 -3.17
C SER A 182 9.07 11.52 -3.25
N ASP A 183 8.84 10.66 -4.23
CA ASP A 183 7.55 10.02 -4.50
C ASP A 183 7.45 8.58 -3.95
N ILE A 184 8.50 8.08 -3.31
CA ILE A 184 8.51 6.73 -2.74
C ILE A 184 7.47 6.61 -1.63
N THR A 185 6.69 5.52 -1.70
CA THR A 185 5.91 5.03 -0.56
C THR A 185 6.58 3.80 0.02
N ILE A 186 6.82 3.81 1.33
CA ILE A 186 7.35 2.68 2.08
C ILE A 186 6.18 2.00 2.79
N ASN A 187 5.92 0.77 2.40
CA ASN A 187 4.88 -0.07 2.96
C ASN A 187 5.51 -1.01 3.98
N VAL A 188 4.99 -1.00 5.20
CA VAL A 188 5.57 -1.67 6.36
C VAL A 188 4.49 -2.47 7.07
N TRP A 189 4.66 -3.77 7.21
CA TRP A 189 3.84 -4.54 8.13
C TRP A 189 4.14 -4.09 9.55
N ARG A 190 3.12 -3.95 10.38
CA ARG A 190 3.33 -3.99 11.83
C ARG A 190 3.98 -5.34 12.18
N PRO A 191 4.88 -5.42 13.18
CA PRO A 191 5.33 -6.71 13.70
C PRO A 191 4.15 -7.66 13.97
N ALA A 192 4.31 -8.93 13.59
CA ALA A 192 3.27 -9.98 13.56
C ALA A 192 2.12 -9.81 12.54
N ARG A 193 2.22 -8.84 11.61
CA ARG A 193 1.57 -8.82 10.28
C ARG A 193 0.02 -8.75 10.24
N TRP A 194 -0.65 -8.30 11.30
CA TRP A 194 -2.11 -8.12 11.27
C TRP A 194 -2.57 -6.71 10.85
N ALA A 195 -1.62 -5.78 10.66
CA ALA A 195 -1.88 -4.43 10.18
C ALA A 195 -0.67 -3.93 9.36
N ASN A 196 -0.91 -2.95 8.51
CA ASN A 196 0.10 -2.28 7.69
C ASN A 196 0.21 -0.81 8.09
N TRP A 197 1.37 -0.23 7.83
CA TRP A 197 1.62 1.20 7.82
C TRP A 197 2.23 1.58 6.48
N MET A 198 1.72 2.63 5.87
CA MET A 198 2.30 3.20 4.67
C MET A 198 2.82 4.59 5.00
N PHE A 199 4.01 4.90 4.52
CA PHE A 199 4.69 6.17 4.76
C PHE A 199 5.17 6.78 3.44
N GLU A 200 4.92 8.07 3.25
CA GLU A 200 5.64 8.88 2.28
C GLU A 200 7.07 9.14 2.79
N VAL A 201 8.02 9.29 1.87
CA VAL A 201 9.40 9.69 2.20
C VAL A 201 9.48 11.21 2.33
N ALA A 202 9.78 11.71 3.53
CA ALA A 202 10.00 13.14 3.75
C ALA A 202 11.42 13.59 3.38
N HIS A 203 12.40 12.70 3.59
CA HIS A 203 13.80 12.96 3.26
C HIS A 203 14.51 11.64 2.96
N TYR A 204 15.40 11.67 1.97
CA TYR A 204 16.27 10.57 1.61
C TYR A 204 17.73 11.03 1.64
N ASP A 205 18.55 10.37 2.46
CA ASP A 205 19.99 10.55 2.48
C ASP A 205 20.66 9.43 1.68
N ALA A 206 21.11 9.77 0.47
CA ALA A 206 21.76 8.83 -0.44
C ALA A 206 23.12 8.31 0.07
N ALA A 207 23.81 9.07 0.94
CA ALA A 207 25.11 8.65 1.47
C ALA A 207 24.97 7.53 2.50
N THR A 208 23.90 7.56 3.29
CA THR A 208 23.60 6.54 4.31
C THR A 208 22.49 5.58 3.92
N ASN A 209 21.86 5.79 2.75
CA ASN A 209 20.65 5.12 2.30
C ASN A 209 19.50 5.21 3.33
N ASN A 210 19.40 6.31 4.07
CA ASN A 210 18.37 6.50 5.09
C ASN A 210 17.12 7.16 4.51
N PHE A 211 15.95 6.59 4.80
CA PHE A 211 14.64 7.17 4.53
C PHE A 211 14.05 7.69 5.83
N THR A 212 13.79 9.00 5.90
CA THR A 212 12.98 9.60 6.97
C THR A 212 11.52 9.59 6.55
N PHE A 213 10.65 9.04 7.41
CA PHE A 213 9.23 8.94 7.13
C PHE A 213 8.51 10.27 7.36
N GLY A 214 7.61 10.59 6.42
CA GLY A 214 6.76 11.78 6.42
C GLY A 214 5.33 11.49 6.89
N ARG A 215 4.37 11.77 6.01
CA ARG A 215 2.94 11.49 6.22
C ARG A 215 2.67 9.99 6.13
N GLY A 216 1.66 9.52 6.88
CA GLY A 216 1.24 8.13 6.92
C GLY A 216 1.31 7.51 8.31
N GLY A 217 1.31 6.17 8.38
CA GLY A 217 1.33 5.40 9.63
C GLY A 217 0.00 5.31 10.38
N ASN A 218 -1.10 5.76 9.79
CA ASN A 218 -2.42 5.84 10.40
C ASN A 218 -3.38 4.72 9.96
N GLN A 219 -2.92 3.76 9.17
CA GLN A 219 -3.76 2.71 8.58
C GLN A 219 -4.15 1.60 9.56
N GLY A 220 -3.47 1.51 10.71
CA GLY A 220 -3.81 0.60 11.79
C GLY A 220 -3.78 1.33 13.13
N ALA A 221 -4.57 0.88 14.10
CA ALA A 221 -4.73 1.59 15.38
C ALA A 221 -3.58 1.32 16.37
N ARG A 222 -2.80 0.27 16.12
CA ARG A 222 -1.72 -0.21 17.00
C ARG A 222 -0.37 0.23 16.47
N GLY A 223 0.52 0.59 17.40
CA GLY A 223 1.89 0.98 17.11
C GLY A 223 2.94 -0.10 17.43
N ASN A 224 4.20 0.22 17.09
CA ASN A 224 5.41 -0.44 17.57
C ASN A 224 6.63 0.50 17.38
N ASP A 225 7.74 0.23 18.06
CA ASP A 225 9.00 0.96 17.87
C ASP A 225 9.68 0.62 16.54
N VAL A 226 9.44 -0.57 16.01
CA VAL A 226 10.05 -1.09 14.78
C VAL A 226 8.99 -1.60 13.80
N GLY A 227 9.35 -1.62 12.52
CA GLY A 227 8.56 -2.27 11.47
C GLY A 227 8.82 -3.77 11.38
N GLY A 228 7.86 -4.48 10.78
CA GLY A 228 8.03 -5.84 10.27
C GLY A 228 8.46 -5.83 8.80
N ASP A 229 8.04 -6.82 8.04
CA ASP A 229 8.39 -6.92 6.62
C ASP A 229 7.92 -5.69 5.85
N TRP A 230 8.65 -5.31 4.82
CA TRP A 230 8.43 -4.05 4.12
C TRP A 230 8.77 -4.14 2.64
N PHE A 231 8.31 -3.16 1.89
CA PHE A 231 8.67 -2.95 0.49
C PHE A 231 8.58 -1.47 0.16
N ILE A 232 9.23 -1.08 -0.93
CA ILE A 232 9.11 0.27 -1.48
C ILE A 232 8.35 0.21 -2.80
N GLU A 233 7.69 1.30 -3.14
CA GLU A 233 7.09 1.48 -4.44
C GLU A 233 7.16 2.93 -4.88
N ASN A 234 6.84 3.15 -6.16
CA ASN A 234 6.77 4.44 -6.81
C ASN A 234 8.13 5.15 -6.96
N VAL A 235 9.13 4.42 -7.46
CA VAL A 235 10.45 4.94 -7.83
C VAL A 235 10.88 4.40 -9.19
N PHE A 236 11.45 5.26 -10.03
CA PHE A 236 11.73 4.95 -11.43
C PHE A 236 12.74 3.81 -11.60
N GLU A 237 13.76 3.74 -10.75
CA GLU A 237 14.81 2.73 -10.84
C GLU A 237 14.28 1.30 -10.66
N GLU A 238 13.21 1.15 -9.85
CA GLU A 238 12.51 -0.13 -9.64
C GLU A 238 11.42 -0.40 -10.70
N LEU A 239 11.38 0.37 -11.80
CA LEU A 239 10.57 0.03 -12.97
C LEU A 239 11.32 -1.03 -13.79
N ASP A 240 11.14 -2.29 -13.44
CA ASP A 240 11.92 -3.40 -14.00
C ASP A 240 11.15 -4.72 -14.16
N SER A 241 9.87 -4.77 -13.76
CA SER A 241 8.99 -5.92 -13.97
C SER A 241 7.86 -5.62 -14.96
N PRO A 242 7.41 -6.61 -15.77
CA PRO A 242 6.25 -6.44 -16.64
C PRO A 242 4.99 -5.99 -15.88
N ASN A 243 4.20 -5.13 -16.52
CA ASN A 243 3.00 -4.47 -16.00
C ASN A 243 3.25 -3.49 -14.85
N GLU A 244 4.51 -3.09 -14.62
CA GLU A 244 4.80 -1.96 -13.75
C GLU A 244 4.68 -0.62 -14.47
N PHE A 245 4.32 0.43 -13.73
CA PHE A 245 4.33 1.80 -14.22
C PHE A 245 5.00 2.75 -13.23
N PHE A 246 5.49 3.87 -13.74
CA PHE A 246 5.97 5.00 -12.96
C PHE A 246 5.51 6.30 -13.62
N PHE A 247 5.02 7.25 -12.85
CA PHE A 247 4.65 8.57 -13.35
C PHE A 247 5.60 9.61 -12.77
N ASP A 248 6.39 10.23 -13.64
CA ASP A 248 7.26 11.33 -13.28
C ASP A 248 6.43 12.62 -13.20
N LYS A 249 6.14 13.07 -11.99
CA LYS A 249 5.35 14.30 -11.75
C LYS A 249 6.06 15.56 -12.22
N GLY A 250 7.40 15.58 -12.22
CA GLY A 250 8.20 16.74 -12.63
C GLY A 250 8.14 16.99 -14.13
N THR A 251 8.18 15.92 -14.92
CA THR A 251 8.10 16.01 -16.39
C THR A 251 6.68 15.85 -16.93
N GLY A 252 5.80 15.16 -16.20
CA GLY A 252 4.46 14.77 -16.66
C GLY A 252 4.46 13.53 -17.56
N ASP A 253 5.50 12.70 -17.45
CA ASP A 253 5.71 11.53 -18.29
C ASP A 253 5.28 10.24 -17.57
N LEU A 254 4.43 9.46 -18.22
CA LEU A 254 4.04 8.11 -17.77
C LEU A 254 4.93 7.08 -18.45
N TYR A 255 5.61 6.29 -17.63
CA TYR A 255 6.43 5.15 -18.05
C TYR A 255 5.67 3.85 -17.74
N LEU A 256 5.63 2.93 -18.69
CA LEU A 256 4.97 1.64 -18.57
C LEU A 256 5.90 0.54 -19.05
N PHE A 257 6.27 -0.38 -18.16
CA PHE A 257 6.88 -1.64 -18.55
C PHE A 257 5.78 -2.55 -19.10
N TYR A 258 5.61 -2.53 -20.41
CA TYR A 258 4.54 -3.27 -21.07
C TYR A 258 4.83 -4.78 -21.14
N ASN A 259 3.87 -5.62 -20.76
CA ASN A 259 3.99 -7.08 -20.82
C ASN A 259 3.58 -7.61 -22.21
N GLY A 260 4.39 -7.29 -23.23
CA GLY A 260 4.15 -7.67 -24.61
C GLY A 260 5.44 -7.84 -25.41
N THR A 261 5.32 -8.34 -26.65
CA THR A 261 6.46 -8.54 -27.56
C THR A 261 6.74 -7.34 -28.46
N GLY A 262 5.91 -6.30 -28.42
CA GLY A 262 6.06 -5.05 -29.16
C GLY A 262 5.47 -3.87 -28.40
N ALA A 263 5.21 -2.77 -29.12
CA ALA A 263 4.59 -1.58 -28.56
C ALA A 263 3.19 -1.88 -27.98
N PRO A 264 2.77 -1.16 -26.94
CA PRO A 264 1.38 -1.16 -26.51
C PRO A 264 0.47 -0.87 -27.72
N PRO A 265 -0.63 -1.62 -27.90
CA PRO A 265 -1.59 -1.37 -28.98
C PRO A 265 -2.11 0.06 -28.95
N GLU A 266 -2.42 0.64 -30.12
CA GLU A 266 -2.98 1.99 -30.22
C GLU A 266 -4.35 2.10 -29.54
N ASP A 267 -5.08 0.99 -29.43
CA ASP A 267 -6.40 0.88 -28.81
C ASP A 267 -6.36 0.43 -27.34
N LEU A 268 -5.17 0.35 -26.71
CA LEU A 268 -5.02 0.02 -25.29
C LEU A 268 -5.76 1.03 -24.41
N GLU A 269 -6.71 0.56 -23.60
CA GLU A 269 -7.40 1.42 -22.65
C GLU A 269 -6.49 1.70 -21.44
N VAL A 270 -6.20 2.98 -21.18
CA VAL A 270 -5.38 3.43 -20.04
C VAL A 270 -6.23 4.31 -19.12
N VAL A 271 -6.53 3.84 -17.92
CA VAL A 271 -7.38 4.55 -16.95
C VAL A 271 -6.59 4.94 -15.71
N VAL A 272 -6.64 6.22 -15.35
CA VAL A 272 -6.10 6.74 -14.08
C VAL A 272 -7.26 7.00 -13.11
N PRO A 273 -7.43 6.19 -12.04
CA PRO A 273 -8.46 6.44 -11.04
C PRO A 273 -8.15 7.72 -10.24
N ARG A 274 -9.13 8.62 -10.16
CA ARG A 274 -9.00 9.93 -9.47
C ARG A 274 -10.01 10.17 -8.37
N LEU A 275 -11.22 9.62 -8.49
CA LEU A 275 -12.26 9.83 -7.50
C LEU A 275 -12.10 8.83 -6.35
N ARG A 276 -12.32 9.30 -5.13
CA ARG A 276 -12.43 8.46 -3.93
C ARG A 276 -13.83 7.85 -3.78
N THR A 277 -14.84 8.60 -4.21
CA THR A 277 -16.26 8.32 -4.06
C THR A 277 -16.98 8.59 -5.37
N LEU A 278 -17.80 7.65 -5.80
CA LEU A 278 -18.60 7.71 -7.02
C LEU A 278 -20.05 8.12 -6.73
N VAL A 279 -20.60 7.67 -5.60
CA VAL A 279 -21.94 8.04 -5.12
C VAL A 279 -21.84 8.47 -3.66
N ASN A 280 -22.38 9.64 -3.35
CA ASN A 280 -22.44 10.19 -2.00
C ASN A 280 -23.91 10.45 -1.61
N LEU A 281 -24.40 9.69 -0.63
CA LEU A 281 -25.70 9.86 0.00
C LEU A 281 -25.48 10.38 1.43
N THR A 282 -25.46 11.69 1.60
CA THR A 282 -25.24 12.33 2.91
C THR A 282 -26.50 13.03 3.41
N GLY A 283 -27.01 12.54 4.54
CA GLY A 283 -28.00 13.20 5.39
C GLY A 283 -27.53 13.25 6.85
N THR A 284 -28.46 13.48 7.75
CA THR A 284 -28.27 13.40 9.20
C THR A 284 -29.32 12.48 9.82
N GLN A 285 -29.12 12.04 11.07
CA GLN A 285 -30.15 11.29 11.80
C GLN A 285 -31.50 12.03 11.86
N TRP A 286 -31.46 13.37 11.90
CA TRP A 286 -32.66 14.21 11.96
C TRP A 286 -33.29 14.50 10.61
N ASN A 287 -32.49 14.48 9.54
CA ASN A 287 -32.92 14.69 8.17
C ASN A 287 -32.22 13.69 7.24
N PRO A 288 -32.65 12.41 7.26
CA PRO A 288 -31.93 11.36 6.56
C PRO A 288 -32.27 11.33 5.07
N VAL A 289 -31.33 10.83 4.26
CA VAL A 289 -31.63 10.47 2.86
C VAL A 289 -32.44 9.18 2.88
N ARG A 290 -33.64 9.17 2.31
CA ARG A 290 -34.58 8.05 2.40
C ARG A 290 -34.84 7.39 1.05
N ASN A 291 -35.05 6.06 1.08
CA ASN A 291 -35.65 5.28 -0.01
C ASN A 291 -34.92 5.37 -1.37
N VAL A 292 -33.58 5.30 -1.36
CA VAL A 292 -32.76 5.28 -2.58
C VAL A 292 -32.47 3.84 -3.00
N THR A 293 -32.64 3.51 -4.28
CA THR A 293 -32.25 2.20 -4.83
C THR A 293 -31.15 2.36 -5.88
N LEU A 294 -30.02 1.68 -5.67
CA LEU A 294 -28.92 1.54 -6.63
C LEU A 294 -28.97 0.12 -7.20
N HIS A 295 -29.49 -0.02 -8.43
CA HIS A 295 -29.78 -1.32 -9.04
C HIS A 295 -29.04 -1.50 -10.37
N GLY A 296 -28.26 -2.59 -10.50
CA GLY A 296 -27.65 -2.96 -11.78
C GLY A 296 -26.43 -2.12 -12.17
N ILE A 297 -25.78 -1.47 -11.21
CA ILE A 297 -24.67 -0.54 -11.47
C ILE A 297 -23.33 -1.23 -11.22
N THR A 298 -22.37 -1.06 -12.12
CA THR A 298 -20.96 -1.42 -11.89
C THR A 298 -20.18 -0.22 -11.42
N PHE A 299 -19.74 -0.25 -10.17
CA PHE A 299 -18.85 0.74 -9.56
C PHE A 299 -17.40 0.25 -9.72
N LYS A 300 -16.56 1.02 -10.42
CA LYS A 300 -15.16 0.67 -10.66
C LYS A 300 -14.23 1.89 -10.63
N ALA A 301 -12.93 1.62 -10.45
CA ALA A 301 -11.84 2.59 -10.61
C ALA A 301 -11.87 3.82 -9.67
N THR A 302 -12.14 3.61 -8.38
CA THR A 302 -11.79 4.62 -7.36
C THR A 302 -10.31 4.53 -7.02
N ARG A 303 -9.70 5.68 -6.67
CA ARG A 303 -8.27 5.77 -6.33
C ARG A 303 -7.96 5.18 -4.95
N TYR A 304 -6.68 4.94 -4.68
CA TYR A 304 -6.20 4.55 -3.35
C TYR A 304 -6.58 5.56 -2.27
N THR A 305 -7.01 5.04 -1.11
CA THR A 305 -7.39 5.84 0.06
C THR A 305 -6.56 5.52 1.31
N TYR A 306 -5.62 4.58 1.25
CA TYR A 306 -4.83 4.17 2.41
C TYR A 306 -3.97 5.31 3.01
N MET A 307 -3.66 6.38 2.26
CA MET A 307 -2.99 7.57 2.82
C MET A 307 -3.96 8.66 3.28
N ASP A 308 -5.26 8.56 2.97
CA ASP A 308 -6.26 9.53 3.40
C ASP A 308 -6.48 9.46 4.93
N PRO A 309 -7.18 10.44 5.55
CA PRO A 309 -7.40 10.43 6.99
C PRO A 309 -8.13 9.18 7.49
N HIS A 310 -7.63 8.60 8.58
CA HIS A 310 -8.20 7.41 9.23
C HIS A 310 -8.60 7.74 10.67
N ALA A 311 -9.69 7.14 11.14
CA ALA A 311 -10.19 7.23 12.51
C ALA A 311 -10.01 5.89 13.24
N VAL A 312 -9.87 5.92 14.56
CA VAL A 312 -9.90 4.73 15.42
C VAL A 312 -11.21 4.75 16.24
N PRO A 313 -12.30 4.12 15.77
CA PRO A 313 -13.62 4.28 16.40
C PRO A 313 -13.79 3.43 17.66
N SER A 314 -12.86 2.52 17.96
CA SER A 314 -12.99 1.55 19.04
C SER A 314 -11.63 1.22 19.67
N ALA A 315 -11.64 0.44 20.75
CA ALA A 315 -10.44 -0.14 21.32
C ALA A 315 -9.87 -1.33 20.51
N GLY A 316 -10.42 -1.63 19.32
CA GLY A 316 -9.91 -2.65 18.42
C GLY A 316 -8.63 -2.22 17.70
N ASP A 317 -8.01 -3.15 16.97
CA ASP A 317 -6.68 -2.97 16.37
C ASP A 317 -6.68 -2.25 15.00
N TRP A 318 -7.83 -1.78 14.54
CA TRP A 318 -8.05 -1.27 13.19
C TRP A 318 -8.37 0.23 13.19
N ALA A 319 -7.88 0.92 12.17
CA ALA A 319 -8.28 2.28 11.83
C ALA A 319 -9.06 2.24 10.51
N LEU A 320 -9.96 3.20 10.29
CA LEU A 320 -10.80 3.26 9.10
C LEU A 320 -10.73 4.63 8.45
N ASP A 321 -10.59 4.67 7.14
CA ASP A 321 -10.90 5.85 6.35
C ASP A 321 -12.40 5.94 6.12
N ARG A 322 -12.98 7.12 6.35
CA ARG A 322 -14.43 7.34 6.25
C ARG A 322 -14.82 7.68 4.80
N ILE A 323 -14.38 6.85 3.88
CA ILE A 323 -14.41 7.05 2.44
C ILE A 323 -14.78 5.72 1.79
N ALA A 324 -15.58 5.75 0.72
CA ALA A 324 -15.88 4.58 -0.10
C ALA A 324 -16.36 5.00 -1.50
N ALA A 325 -16.36 4.05 -2.44
CA ALA A 325 -16.96 4.24 -3.76
C ALA A 325 -18.44 4.61 -3.67
N VAL A 326 -19.18 3.98 -2.76
CA VAL A 326 -20.53 4.40 -2.37
C VAL A 326 -20.51 4.76 -0.88
N PHE A 327 -20.58 6.07 -0.61
CA PHE A 327 -20.59 6.60 0.75
C PHE A 327 -22.02 6.93 1.17
N MET A 328 -22.44 6.42 2.33
CA MET A 328 -23.76 6.64 2.90
C MET A 328 -23.63 7.12 4.34
N GLN A 329 -24.22 8.28 4.63
CA GLN A 329 -24.27 8.83 5.97
C GLN A 329 -25.68 9.30 6.30
N GLY A 330 -26.22 8.88 7.45
CA GLY A 330 -27.56 9.30 7.89
C GLY A 330 -28.63 8.96 6.86
N THR A 331 -28.80 7.66 6.56
CA THR A 331 -29.67 7.19 5.49
C THR A 331 -30.67 6.14 5.98
N GLU A 332 -31.89 6.14 5.46
CA GLU A 332 -32.93 5.13 5.76
C GLU A 332 -33.43 4.45 4.48
N GLY A 333 -33.59 3.13 4.50
CA GLY A 333 -34.19 2.40 3.37
C GLY A 333 -33.38 2.48 2.07
N VAL A 334 -32.05 2.57 2.15
CA VAL A 334 -31.17 2.49 0.96
C VAL A 334 -30.96 1.03 0.57
N LEU A 335 -31.23 0.71 -0.69
CA LEU A 335 -31.05 -0.62 -1.26
C LEU A 335 -29.99 -0.61 -2.36
N VAL A 336 -28.92 -1.38 -2.17
CA VAL A 336 -27.95 -1.70 -3.25
C VAL A 336 -28.21 -3.13 -3.69
N LYS A 337 -28.66 -3.33 -4.93
CA LYS A 337 -29.11 -4.63 -5.44
C LYS A 337 -28.54 -4.93 -6.82
N ASN A 338 -28.15 -6.19 -7.05
CA ASN A 338 -27.61 -6.67 -8.34
C ASN A 338 -26.53 -5.73 -8.94
N SER A 339 -25.69 -5.16 -8.08
CA SER A 339 -24.64 -4.22 -8.46
C SER A 339 -23.27 -4.87 -8.26
N THR A 340 -22.27 -4.41 -9.01
CA THR A 340 -20.90 -4.95 -8.98
C THR A 340 -19.94 -3.89 -8.46
N PHE A 341 -19.04 -4.28 -7.57
CA PHE A 341 -17.93 -3.45 -7.09
C PHE A 341 -16.63 -4.11 -7.55
N GLU A 342 -15.90 -3.45 -8.46
CA GLU A 342 -14.75 -4.06 -9.12
C GLU A 342 -13.57 -3.10 -9.16
N ARG A 343 -12.38 -3.59 -8.75
CA ARG A 343 -11.10 -2.85 -8.82
C ARG A 343 -11.23 -1.42 -8.28
N LEU A 344 -11.74 -1.36 -7.06
CA LEU A 344 -11.77 -0.19 -6.22
C LEU A 344 -10.52 -0.23 -5.35
N ASP A 345 -9.71 0.81 -5.40
CA ASP A 345 -8.45 0.86 -4.63
C ASP A 345 -8.65 1.40 -3.20
N GLY A 346 -9.90 1.49 -2.75
CA GLY A 346 -10.33 1.82 -1.39
C GLY A 346 -11.59 1.03 -1.02
N ASN A 347 -12.38 1.52 -0.06
CA ASN A 347 -13.59 0.81 0.36
C ASN A 347 -14.69 0.81 -0.72
N ALA A 348 -15.44 -0.28 -0.82
CA ALA A 348 -16.58 -0.39 -1.71
C ALA A 348 -17.81 0.39 -1.20
N LEU A 349 -18.21 0.12 0.05
CA LEU A 349 -19.38 0.68 0.72
C LEU A 349 -18.97 1.18 2.11
N MET A 350 -19.45 2.36 2.48
CA MET A 350 -19.32 2.91 3.82
C MET A 350 -20.69 3.35 4.31
N ILE A 351 -21.10 2.86 5.48
CA ILE A 351 -22.34 3.23 6.17
C ILE A 351 -21.95 3.93 7.46
N SER A 352 -22.44 5.15 7.67
CA SER A 352 -22.02 5.98 8.79
C SER A 352 -23.15 6.82 9.38
N GLY A 353 -23.02 7.20 10.65
CA GLY A 353 -23.81 8.27 11.27
C GLY A 353 -25.33 8.09 11.17
N TYR A 354 -25.83 6.88 11.45
CA TYR A 354 -27.25 6.61 11.63
C TYR A 354 -27.53 6.20 13.07
#